data_AF-A0A257IZT5-F1
#
_entry.id   AF-A0A257IZT5-F1
#
_cell.length_a   1.000
_cell.length_b   1.000
_cell.length_c   1.000
_cell.angle_alpha   90.00
_cell.angle_beta   90.00
_cell.angle_gamma   90.00
#
_symmetry.space_group_name_H-M   'P 1'
#
loop_
_entity.id
_entity.type
_entity.pdbx_description
1 polymer ?
#
loop_
_entity_poly.entity_id
_entity_poly.type
_entity_poly.pdbx_seq_one_letter_code
_entity_poly.pdbx_strand_id
1 'polypeptide(L)'
;PAEKLPIVEVTVKLALQQKKYELGVSLMKMYLAEGGKSAEINRLYPQVLSVMGDHAGVVRLLLPVVAADEAAGRITPEATLRMLAGSQLELKDMAGYLAGVQKLRSSTGKAEYWAELISRTTRREGYADERLRIDLYRLRRAVGLTLEAGEVGDWAYRAQQAGLPAEAQKLMDEGFANGVLGKDANAEAARKLRDGVTKSAAQDRAQITEAEASALKAKEGNAAVNLGLALSGAGQHDRALALMTQGMAKGGLRRADDAQLHLAYAQWRAGKIDEAKASFALVKGSDGTADLARLWLVYLNSPARK
;
A
#
# COMPACT_ATOMS: atom_id res chain seq x y z
N PRO A 1 9.00 -19.14 -46.18
CA PRO A 1 8.46 -18.90 -44.81
C PRO A 1 7.99 -17.45 -44.60
N ALA A 2 8.85 -16.45 -44.84
CA ALA A 2 8.53 -15.03 -44.60
C ALA A 2 7.37 -14.46 -45.45
N GLU A 3 7.19 -14.92 -46.69
CA GLU A 3 6.13 -14.43 -47.61
C GLU A 3 4.70 -14.75 -47.15
N LYS A 4 4.52 -15.71 -46.22
CA LYS A 4 3.19 -16.13 -45.73
C LYS A 4 2.72 -15.36 -44.50
N LEU A 5 3.61 -14.68 -43.78
CA LEU A 5 3.31 -13.98 -42.53
C LEU A 5 2.22 -12.89 -42.69
N PRO A 6 2.22 -12.05 -43.76
CA PRO A 6 1.14 -11.08 -43.97
C PRO A 6 -0.23 -11.72 -44.21
N ILE A 7 -0.27 -12.89 -44.85
CA ILE A 7 -1.52 -13.64 -45.09
C ILE A 7 -2.06 -14.19 -43.77
N VAL A 8 -1.17 -14.68 -42.90
CA VAL A 8 -1.56 -15.18 -41.57
C VAL A 8 -2.14 -14.04 -40.72
N GLU A 9 -1.57 -12.83 -40.77
CA GLU A 9 -2.11 -11.66 -40.06
C GLU A 9 -3.55 -11.31 -40.47
N VAL A 10 -3.83 -11.28 -41.78
CA VAL A 10 -5.19 -11.04 -42.29
C VAL A 10 -6.14 -12.16 -41.86
N THR A 11 -5.68 -13.41 -41.92
CA THR A 11 -6.49 -14.59 -41.55
C THR A 11 -6.83 -14.59 -40.06
N VAL A 12 -5.90 -14.16 -39.19
CA VAL A 12 -6.15 -13.97 -37.76
C VAL A 12 -7.30 -12.97 -37.56
N LYS A 13 -7.26 -11.80 -38.20
CA LYS A 13 -8.33 -10.78 -38.05
C LYS A 13 -9.70 -11.33 -38.46
N LEU A 14 -9.76 -12.04 -39.59
CA LEU A 14 -10.99 -12.66 -40.07
C LEU A 14 -11.52 -13.73 -39.11
N ALA A 15 -10.63 -14.57 -38.56
CA ALA A 15 -11.00 -15.57 -37.56
C ALA A 15 -11.58 -14.91 -36.30
N LEU A 16 -10.96 -13.83 -35.80
CA LEU A 16 -11.43 -13.10 -34.62
C LEU A 16 -12.75 -12.39 -34.87
N GLN A 17 -12.96 -11.77 -36.04
CA GLN A 17 -14.25 -11.18 -36.44
C GLN A 17 -15.38 -12.21 -36.45
N GLN A 18 -15.08 -13.44 -36.86
CA GLN A 18 -16.02 -14.57 -36.85
C GLN A 18 -16.11 -15.27 -35.47
N LYS A 19 -15.47 -14.72 -34.42
CA LYS A 19 -15.38 -15.32 -33.08
C LYS A 19 -14.79 -16.74 -33.06
N LYS A 20 -14.01 -17.12 -34.08
CA LYS A 20 -13.29 -18.39 -34.17
C LYS A 20 -11.98 -18.30 -33.38
N TYR A 21 -12.09 -18.17 -32.06
CA TYR A 21 -10.96 -17.87 -31.18
C TYR A 21 -9.88 -18.96 -31.18
N GLU A 22 -10.27 -20.24 -31.17
CA GLU A 22 -9.35 -21.39 -31.28
C GLU A 22 -8.48 -21.33 -32.54
N LEU A 23 -9.11 -21.05 -33.69
CA LEU A 23 -8.41 -20.88 -34.96
C LEU A 23 -7.47 -19.68 -34.91
N GLY A 24 -7.94 -18.55 -34.36
CA GLY A 24 -7.13 -17.36 -34.16
C GLY A 24 -5.87 -17.65 -33.32
N VAL A 25 -6.01 -18.37 -32.20
CA VAL A 25 -4.90 -18.79 -31.33
C VAL A 25 -3.91 -19.67 -32.06
N SER A 26 -4.37 -20.67 -32.80
CA SER A 26 -3.50 -21.56 -33.57
C SER A 26 -2.67 -20.79 -34.61
N LEU A 27 -3.32 -19.87 -35.34
CA LEU A 27 -2.66 -19.02 -36.34
C LEU A 27 -1.67 -18.04 -35.71
N MET A 28 -2.02 -17.40 -34.59
CA MET A 28 -1.11 -16.49 -33.88
C MET A 28 0.10 -17.23 -33.31
N LYS A 29 -0.10 -18.43 -32.75
CA LYS A 29 1.00 -19.28 -32.26
C LYS A 29 1.96 -19.67 -33.38
N MET A 30 1.43 -20.09 -34.53
CA MET A 30 2.22 -20.40 -35.73
C MET A 30 3.00 -19.17 -36.20
N TYR A 31 2.33 -18.02 -36.33
CA TYR A 31 2.94 -16.76 -36.75
C TYR A 31 4.18 -16.39 -35.91
N LEU A 32 4.06 -16.50 -34.57
CA LEU A 32 5.18 -16.20 -33.67
C LEU A 32 6.29 -17.24 -33.74
N ALA A 33 5.96 -18.52 -33.91
CA ALA A 33 6.95 -19.60 -34.07
C ALA A 33 7.77 -19.46 -35.36
N GLU A 34 7.18 -18.89 -36.42
CA GLU A 34 7.86 -18.58 -37.68
C GLU A 34 8.67 -17.27 -37.64
N GLY A 35 8.78 -16.62 -36.48
CA GLY A 35 9.56 -15.39 -36.30
C GLY A 35 8.83 -14.10 -36.66
N GLY A 36 7.51 -14.14 -36.79
CA GLY A 36 6.68 -12.96 -36.99
C GLY A 36 6.80 -11.95 -35.84
N LYS A 37 6.80 -10.65 -36.18
CA LYS A 37 7.05 -9.54 -35.22
C LYS A 37 5.94 -8.50 -35.17
N SER A 38 4.77 -8.78 -35.75
CA SER A 38 3.63 -7.86 -35.74
C SER A 38 3.26 -7.44 -34.32
N ALA A 39 3.35 -6.14 -34.05
CA ALA A 39 2.91 -5.54 -32.80
C ALA A 39 1.42 -5.81 -32.55
N GLU A 40 0.62 -5.94 -33.62
CA GLU A 40 -0.81 -6.22 -33.52
C GLU A 40 -1.06 -7.65 -33.02
N ILE A 41 -0.39 -8.66 -33.59
CA ILE A 41 -0.50 -10.05 -33.11
C ILE A 41 0.00 -10.17 -31.67
N ASN A 42 1.15 -9.56 -31.35
CA ASN A 42 1.68 -9.55 -29.99
C ASN A 42 0.70 -8.92 -28.98
N ARG A 43 -0.08 -7.92 -29.41
CA ARG A 43 -1.12 -7.30 -28.58
C ARG A 43 -2.39 -8.16 -28.49
N LEU A 44 -2.85 -8.76 -29.60
CA LEU A 44 -4.11 -9.51 -29.66
C LEU A 44 -3.99 -10.89 -29.02
N TYR A 45 -2.86 -11.58 -29.18
CA TYR A 45 -2.75 -12.97 -28.79
C TYR A 45 -3.05 -13.21 -27.29
N PRO A 46 -2.44 -12.47 -26.34
CA PRO A 46 -2.79 -12.61 -24.93
C PRO A 46 -4.26 -12.25 -24.63
N GLN A 47 -4.86 -11.28 -25.33
CA GLN A 47 -6.26 -10.93 -25.13
C GLN A 47 -7.20 -12.07 -25.53
N VAL A 48 -6.92 -12.72 -26.66
CA VAL A 48 -7.73 -13.85 -27.13
C VAL A 48 -7.59 -15.05 -26.19
N LEU A 49 -6.38 -15.34 -25.70
CA LEU A 49 -6.18 -16.36 -24.67
C LEU A 49 -6.98 -16.05 -23.40
N SER A 50 -6.99 -14.79 -22.95
CA SER A 50 -7.79 -14.37 -21.80
C SER A 50 -9.28 -14.55 -22.02
N VAL A 51 -9.81 -14.23 -23.22
CA VAL A 51 -11.23 -14.44 -23.56
C VAL A 51 -11.61 -15.92 -23.54
N MET A 52 -10.67 -16.80 -23.90
CA MET A 52 -10.84 -18.25 -23.88
C MET A 52 -10.61 -18.87 -22.50
N GLY A 53 -10.25 -18.08 -21.49
CA GLY A 53 -9.91 -18.57 -20.16
C GLY A 53 -8.54 -19.25 -20.05
N ASP A 54 -7.70 -19.20 -21.09
CA ASP A 54 -6.31 -19.71 -21.04
C ASP A 54 -5.39 -18.71 -20.33
N HIS A 55 -5.64 -18.49 -19.04
CA HIS A 55 -4.87 -17.60 -18.20
C HIS A 55 -3.42 -18.05 -18.04
N ALA A 56 -3.15 -19.36 -18.08
CA ALA A 56 -1.79 -19.90 -18.05
C ALA A 56 -1.01 -19.48 -19.31
N GLY A 57 -1.66 -19.53 -20.47
CA GLY A 57 -1.13 -19.01 -21.72
C GLY A 57 -0.84 -17.51 -21.66
N VAL A 58 -1.75 -16.70 -21.08
CA VAL A 58 -1.53 -15.26 -20.87
C VAL A 58 -0.29 -15.00 -20.03
N VAL A 59 -0.16 -15.65 -18.87
CA VAL A 59 1.00 -15.48 -17.98
C VAL A 59 2.30 -15.85 -18.69
N ARG A 60 2.32 -16.98 -19.40
CA ARG A 60 3.50 -17.43 -20.16
C ARG A 60 3.94 -16.43 -21.23
N LEU A 61 3.00 -15.73 -21.86
CA LEU A 61 3.32 -14.72 -22.88
C LEU A 61 3.76 -13.39 -22.29
N LEU A 62 3.07 -12.90 -21.24
CA LEU A 62 3.28 -11.55 -20.75
C LEU A 62 4.40 -11.44 -19.71
N LEU A 63 4.64 -12.48 -18.90
CA LEU A 63 5.66 -12.42 -17.85
C LEU A 63 7.07 -12.12 -18.41
N PRO A 64 7.52 -12.75 -19.53
CA PRO A 64 8.78 -12.39 -20.16
C PRO A 64 8.82 -10.95 -20.71
N VAL A 65 7.68 -10.42 -21.17
CA VAL A 65 7.57 -9.04 -21.66
C VAL A 65 7.82 -8.05 -20.51
N VAL A 66 7.19 -8.29 -19.35
CA VAL A 66 7.41 -7.49 -18.14
C VAL A 66 8.88 -7.54 -17.71
N ALA A 67 9.48 -8.73 -17.67
CA ALA A 67 10.89 -8.88 -17.32
C ALA A 67 11.84 -8.17 -18.30
N ALA A 68 11.54 -8.22 -19.61
CA ALA A 68 12.32 -7.55 -20.63
C ALA A 68 12.21 -6.02 -20.58
N ASP A 69 11.03 -5.49 -20.23
CA ASP A 69 10.87 -4.06 -19.98
C ASP A 69 11.66 -3.61 -18.75
N GLU A 70 11.61 -4.37 -17.65
CA GLU A 70 12.37 -4.09 -16.44
C GLU A 70 13.88 -4.10 -16.68
N ALA A 71 14.40 -5.12 -17.35
CA ALA A 71 15.81 -5.22 -17.70
C ALA A 71 16.27 -4.05 -18.60
N ALA A 72 15.35 -3.48 -19.38
CA ALA A 72 15.61 -2.35 -20.25
C ALA A 72 15.26 -0.99 -19.64
N GLY A 73 14.82 -0.94 -18.38
CA GLY A 73 14.36 0.29 -17.73
C GLY A 73 13.12 0.92 -18.38
N ARG A 74 12.34 0.16 -19.14
CA ARG A 74 11.09 0.61 -19.77
C ARG A 74 9.90 0.40 -18.82
N ILE A 75 8.91 1.28 -18.93
CA ILE A 75 7.63 1.12 -18.22
C ILE A 75 6.74 0.17 -19.02
N THR A 76 6.40 -0.97 -18.44
CA THR A 76 5.39 -1.86 -19.02
C THR A 76 4.03 -1.15 -19.09
N PRO A 77 3.32 -1.21 -20.22
CA PRO A 77 1.99 -0.64 -20.36
C PRO A 77 1.00 -1.14 -19.30
N GLU A 78 0.16 -0.23 -18.78
CA GLU A 78 -0.83 -0.52 -17.74
C GLU A 78 -1.78 -1.66 -18.14
N ALA A 79 -2.23 -1.71 -19.39
CA ALA A 79 -3.12 -2.76 -19.90
C ALA A 79 -2.45 -4.15 -19.84
N THR A 80 -1.16 -4.24 -20.15
CA THR A 80 -0.38 -5.49 -20.08
C THR A 80 -0.28 -5.97 -18.64
N LEU A 81 0.07 -5.07 -17.71
CA LEU A 81 0.19 -5.40 -16.30
C LEU A 81 -1.18 -5.79 -15.69
N ARG A 82 -2.27 -5.11 -16.06
CA ARG A 82 -3.64 -5.46 -15.64
C ARG A 82 -4.05 -6.85 -16.13
N MET A 83 -3.77 -7.18 -17.40
CA MET A 83 -4.10 -8.48 -17.97
C MET A 83 -3.28 -9.62 -17.35
N LEU A 84 -1.98 -9.39 -17.10
CA LEU A 84 -1.12 -10.33 -16.39
C LEU A 84 -1.64 -10.57 -14.97
N ALA A 85 -1.87 -9.50 -14.20
CA ALA A 85 -2.38 -9.59 -12.84
C ALA A 85 -3.74 -10.31 -12.81
N GLY A 86 -4.69 -9.90 -13.65
CA GLY A 86 -6.00 -10.55 -13.75
C GLY A 86 -5.89 -12.05 -14.03
N SER A 87 -5.00 -12.47 -14.94
CA SER A 87 -4.79 -13.89 -15.23
C SER A 87 -4.13 -14.65 -14.07
N GLN A 88 -3.20 -14.02 -13.35
CA GLN A 88 -2.62 -14.61 -12.14
C GLN A 88 -3.67 -14.78 -11.02
N LEU A 89 -4.61 -13.84 -10.90
CA LEU A 89 -5.72 -13.95 -9.96
C LEU A 89 -6.62 -15.16 -10.28
N GLU A 90 -6.99 -15.35 -11.54
CA GLU A 90 -7.78 -16.50 -12.00
C GLU A 90 -7.05 -17.84 -11.75
N LEU A 91 -5.73 -17.84 -11.90
CA LEU A 91 -4.87 -18.99 -11.58
C LEU A 91 -4.60 -19.16 -10.07
N LYS A 92 -5.15 -18.29 -9.22
CA LYS A 92 -4.90 -18.24 -7.77
C LYS A 92 -3.44 -17.98 -7.40
N ASP A 93 -2.64 -17.46 -8.32
CA ASP A 93 -1.28 -16.97 -8.09
C ASP A 93 -1.33 -15.58 -7.43
N MET A 94 -1.62 -15.58 -6.12
CA MET A 94 -1.71 -14.34 -5.35
C MET A 94 -0.38 -13.61 -5.24
N ALA A 95 0.75 -14.33 -5.25
CA ALA A 95 2.08 -13.73 -5.21
C ALA A 95 2.34 -12.92 -6.48
N GLY A 96 2.08 -13.53 -7.64
CA GLY A 96 2.18 -12.88 -8.94
C GLY A 96 1.21 -11.70 -9.09
N TYR A 97 -0.05 -11.90 -8.70
CA TYR A 97 -1.06 -10.84 -8.72
C TYR A 97 -0.61 -9.60 -7.93
N LEU A 98 -0.16 -9.78 -6.68
CA LEU A 98 0.29 -8.68 -5.84
C LEU A 98 1.53 -7.98 -6.43
N ALA A 99 2.48 -8.73 -7.01
CA ALA A 99 3.61 -8.15 -7.71
C ALA A 99 3.18 -7.31 -8.93
N GLY A 100 2.17 -7.76 -9.69
CA GLY A 100 1.56 -7.02 -10.79
C GLY A 100 0.91 -5.71 -10.33
N VAL A 101 0.12 -5.75 -9.26
CA VAL A 101 -0.54 -4.55 -8.69
C VAL A 101 0.49 -3.56 -8.13
N GLN A 102 1.58 -4.02 -7.52
CA GLN A 102 2.69 -3.16 -7.08
C GLN A 102 3.37 -2.44 -8.25
N LYS A 103 3.56 -3.13 -9.39
CA LYS A 103 4.09 -2.52 -10.63
C LYS A 103 3.11 -1.50 -11.21
N LEU A 104 1.81 -1.84 -11.31
CA LEU A 104 0.75 -0.93 -11.75
C LEU A 104 0.72 0.35 -10.93
N ARG A 105 0.82 0.25 -9.61
CA ARG A 105 0.91 1.41 -8.72
C ARG A 105 2.15 2.24 -9.02
N SER A 106 3.29 1.59 -9.21
CA SER A 106 4.57 2.27 -9.40
C SER A 106 4.66 3.00 -10.75
N SER A 107 4.00 2.49 -11.79
CA SER A 107 3.99 3.08 -13.12
C SER A 107 2.88 4.12 -13.33
N THR A 108 1.75 4.01 -12.63
CA THR A 108 0.56 4.87 -12.89
C THR A 108 0.29 5.91 -11.81
N GLY A 109 0.73 5.68 -10.57
CA GLY A 109 0.37 6.52 -9.42
C GLY A 109 -1.11 6.45 -9.00
N LYS A 110 -1.94 5.59 -9.61
CA LYS A 110 -3.38 5.54 -9.32
C LYS A 110 -3.68 4.96 -7.93
N ALA A 111 -4.53 5.64 -7.18
CA ALA A 111 -4.91 5.26 -5.82
C ALA A 111 -5.76 3.98 -5.76
N GLU A 112 -6.50 3.64 -6.82
CA GLU A 112 -7.33 2.42 -6.89
C GLU A 112 -6.52 1.13 -6.66
N TYR A 113 -5.27 1.07 -7.13
CA TYR A 113 -4.40 -0.07 -6.91
C TYR A 113 -3.97 -0.21 -5.46
N TRP A 114 -3.84 0.91 -4.74
CA TRP A 114 -3.62 0.88 -3.30
C TRP A 114 -4.84 0.38 -2.54
N ALA A 115 -6.03 0.83 -2.92
CA ALA A 115 -7.27 0.38 -2.31
C ALA A 115 -7.39 -1.15 -2.40
N GLU A 116 -7.05 -1.73 -3.56
CA GLU A 116 -7.06 -3.17 -3.78
C GLU A 116 -6.01 -3.92 -2.96
N LEU A 117 -4.75 -3.46 -2.96
CA LEU A 117 -3.68 -4.06 -2.14
C LEU A 117 -4.02 -4.06 -0.66
N ILE A 118 -4.57 -2.94 -0.18
CA ILE A 118 -4.98 -2.76 1.20
C ILE A 118 -6.16 -3.68 1.54
N SER A 119 -7.22 -3.67 0.73
CA SER A 119 -8.42 -4.51 0.93
C SER A 119 -8.07 -5.99 1.02
N ARG A 120 -7.18 -6.48 0.14
CA ARG A 120 -6.73 -7.88 0.19
C ARG A 120 -5.91 -8.19 1.43
N THR A 121 -5.06 -7.26 1.85
CA THR A 121 -4.23 -7.42 3.05
C THR A 121 -5.10 -7.54 4.30
N THR A 122 -6.10 -6.67 4.44
CA THR A 122 -6.96 -6.63 5.63
C THR A 122 -7.97 -7.77 5.69
N ARG A 123 -8.28 -8.42 4.55
CA ARG A 123 -9.17 -9.59 4.46
C ARG A 123 -8.49 -10.93 4.75
N ARG A 124 -7.17 -10.95 4.97
CA ARG A 124 -6.45 -12.18 5.31
C ARG A 124 -6.89 -12.66 6.70
N GLU A 125 -7.03 -13.96 6.84
CA GLU A 125 -7.25 -14.58 8.15
C GLU A 125 -6.11 -14.23 9.12
N GLY A 126 -6.47 -13.89 10.35
CA GLY A 126 -5.51 -13.51 11.39
C GLY A 126 -5.06 -12.04 11.35
N TYR A 127 -5.56 -11.21 10.43
CA TYR A 127 -5.27 -9.78 10.44
C TYR A 127 -5.86 -9.11 11.69
N ALA A 128 -5.01 -8.45 12.48
CA ALA A 128 -5.38 -7.81 13.74
C ALA A 128 -6.11 -6.47 13.52
N ASP A 129 -7.30 -6.53 12.95
CA ASP A 129 -8.02 -5.40 12.37
C ASP A 129 -8.25 -4.24 13.34
N GLU A 130 -8.74 -4.52 14.55
CA GLU A 130 -8.97 -3.49 15.58
C GLU A 130 -7.68 -2.84 16.09
N ARG A 131 -6.61 -3.63 16.19
CA ARG A 131 -5.31 -3.17 16.70
C ARG A 131 -4.56 -2.33 15.67
N LEU A 132 -4.60 -2.77 14.41
CA LEU A 132 -3.90 -2.14 13.29
C LEU A 132 -4.74 -1.10 12.55
N ARG A 133 -5.95 -0.79 13.04
CA ARG A 133 -6.88 0.17 12.40
C ARG A 133 -6.23 1.54 12.18
N ILE A 134 -5.57 2.08 13.20
CA ILE A 134 -4.89 3.38 13.11
C ILE A 134 -3.76 3.32 12.07
N ASP A 135 -3.00 2.22 12.06
CA ASP A 135 -1.88 2.01 11.14
C ASP A 135 -2.33 1.89 9.68
N LEU A 136 -3.47 1.24 9.48
CA LEU A 136 -4.16 1.17 8.21
C LEU A 136 -4.59 2.56 7.72
N TYR A 137 -5.17 3.40 8.59
CA TYR A 137 -5.53 4.77 8.22
C TYR A 137 -4.31 5.63 7.87
N ARG A 138 -3.21 5.49 8.61
CA ARG A 138 -1.93 6.15 8.29
C ARG A 138 -1.45 5.76 6.90
N LEU A 139 -1.49 4.48 6.55
CA LEU A 139 -1.12 3.99 5.23
C LEU A 139 -2.05 4.55 4.16
N ARG A 140 -3.37 4.42 4.33
CA ARG A 140 -4.39 4.93 3.38
C ARG A 140 -4.16 6.42 3.08
N ARG A 141 -3.96 7.22 4.12
CA ARG A 141 -3.64 8.65 3.97
C ARG A 141 -2.32 8.88 3.23
N ALA A 142 -1.26 8.15 3.59
CA ALA A 142 0.06 8.32 2.96
C ALA A 142 0.07 7.96 1.47
N VAL A 143 -0.73 6.97 1.07
CA VAL A 143 -0.87 6.55 -0.33
C VAL A 143 -1.90 7.35 -1.12
N GLY A 144 -2.48 8.40 -0.51
CA GLY A 144 -3.39 9.34 -1.18
C GLY A 144 -4.84 8.86 -1.31
N LEU A 145 -5.27 7.87 -0.51
CA LEU A 145 -6.68 7.50 -0.44
C LEU A 145 -7.43 8.53 0.42
N THR A 146 -8.54 9.04 -0.13
CA THR A 146 -9.47 9.89 0.60
C THR A 146 -10.12 9.10 1.73
N LEU A 147 -10.10 9.68 2.93
CA LEU A 147 -10.85 9.15 4.08
C LEU A 147 -12.19 9.88 4.19
N GLU A 148 -13.25 9.12 4.38
CA GLU A 148 -14.59 9.67 4.60
C GLU A 148 -14.73 10.28 6.01
N ALA A 149 -15.75 11.11 6.23
CA ALA A 149 -15.99 11.76 7.52
C ALA A 149 -16.04 10.77 8.70
N GLY A 150 -16.70 9.62 8.49
CA GLY A 150 -16.77 8.54 9.48
C GLY A 150 -15.40 7.93 9.79
N GLU A 151 -14.55 7.71 8.78
CA GLU A 151 -13.19 7.17 8.96
C GLU A 151 -12.27 8.17 9.67
N VAL A 152 -12.39 9.47 9.34
CA VAL A 152 -11.63 10.54 10.02
C VAL A 152 -12.03 10.61 11.51
N GLY A 153 -13.33 10.54 11.81
CA GLY A 153 -13.84 10.52 13.18
C GLY A 153 -13.41 9.28 13.96
N ASP A 154 -13.50 8.08 13.36
CA ASP A 154 -13.06 6.82 13.98
C ASP A 154 -11.54 6.85 14.27
N TRP A 155 -10.72 7.30 13.32
CA TRP A 155 -9.28 7.45 13.54
C TRP A 155 -9.00 8.42 14.68
N ALA A 156 -9.60 9.60 14.71
CA ALA A 156 -9.40 10.57 15.78
C ALA A 156 -9.80 9.99 17.16
N TYR A 157 -10.95 9.32 17.23
CA TYR A 157 -11.42 8.68 18.44
C TYR A 157 -10.44 7.59 18.93
N ARG A 158 -10.00 6.71 18.04
CA ARG A 158 -9.05 5.64 18.38
C ARG A 158 -7.68 6.18 18.77
N ALA A 159 -7.19 7.21 18.07
CA ALA A 159 -5.94 7.88 18.41
C ALA A 159 -6.00 8.51 19.81
N GLN A 160 -7.12 9.14 20.16
CA GLN A 160 -7.35 9.63 21.52
C GLN A 160 -7.27 8.50 22.57
N GLN A 161 -7.96 7.37 22.34
CA GLN A 161 -7.92 6.22 23.25
C GLN A 161 -6.54 5.57 23.34
N ALA A 162 -5.75 5.65 22.26
CA ALA A 162 -4.39 5.13 22.20
C ALA A 162 -3.33 6.05 22.83
N GLY A 163 -3.72 7.19 23.44
CA GLY A 163 -2.77 8.15 24.01
C GLY A 163 -2.01 8.94 22.94
N LEU A 164 -2.65 9.21 21.80
CA LEU A 164 -2.11 9.99 20.69
C LEU A 164 -2.95 11.26 20.42
N PRO A 165 -3.28 12.08 21.44
CA PRO A 165 -4.21 13.19 21.27
C PRO A 165 -3.71 14.27 20.31
N ALA A 166 -2.39 14.45 20.18
CA ALA A 166 -1.83 15.38 19.19
C ALA A 166 -2.11 14.94 17.73
N GLU A 167 -2.03 13.63 17.45
CA GLU A 167 -2.39 13.08 16.14
C GLU A 167 -3.89 13.24 15.89
N ALA A 168 -4.71 12.94 16.91
CA ALA A 168 -6.17 13.09 16.84
C ALA A 168 -6.58 14.55 16.62
N GLN A 169 -6.01 15.49 17.37
CA GLN A 169 -6.27 16.92 17.23
C GLN A 169 -5.96 17.39 15.81
N LYS A 170 -4.74 17.10 15.32
CA LYS A 170 -4.34 17.49 13.96
C LYS A 170 -5.31 16.95 12.91
N LEU A 171 -5.71 15.69 13.03
CA LEU A 171 -6.65 15.06 12.11
C LEU A 171 -8.02 15.74 12.10
N MET A 172 -8.57 16.05 13.30
CA MET A 172 -9.84 16.74 13.42
C MET A 172 -9.77 18.16 12.85
N ASP A 173 -8.71 18.91 13.16
CA ASP A 173 -8.49 20.26 12.66
C ASP A 173 -8.43 20.30 11.13
N GLU A 174 -7.67 19.39 10.52
CA GLU A 174 -7.60 19.24 9.06
C GLU A 174 -8.95 18.82 8.45
N GLY A 175 -9.68 17.91 9.10
CA GLY A 175 -11.00 17.44 8.63
C GLY A 175 -12.04 18.57 8.62
N PHE A 176 -12.04 19.43 9.63
CA PHE A 176 -12.89 20.63 9.66
C PHE A 176 -12.43 21.68 8.65
N ALA A 177 -11.13 21.95 8.56
CA ALA A 177 -10.57 22.97 7.66
C ALA A 177 -10.85 22.64 6.18
N ASN A 178 -10.73 21.37 5.79
CA ASN A 178 -11.00 20.92 4.42
C ASN A 178 -12.49 20.57 4.18
N GLY A 179 -13.35 20.76 5.18
CA GLY A 179 -14.80 20.55 5.07
C GLY A 179 -15.23 19.09 4.92
N VAL A 180 -14.36 18.13 5.24
CA VAL A 180 -14.69 16.70 5.35
C VAL A 180 -15.58 16.46 6.57
N LEU A 181 -15.31 17.17 7.67
CA LEU A 181 -16.10 17.16 8.89
C LEU A 181 -16.98 18.40 9.01
N GLY A 182 -18.06 18.30 9.79
CA GLY A 182 -18.84 19.46 10.24
C GLY A 182 -20.02 19.85 9.35
N LYS A 183 -20.31 19.09 8.29
CA LYS A 183 -21.41 19.35 7.35
C LYS A 183 -22.49 18.25 7.32
N ASP A 184 -22.23 17.11 7.94
CA ASP A 184 -23.13 15.96 7.98
C ASP A 184 -23.92 15.91 9.30
N ALA A 185 -24.76 14.88 9.46
CA ALA A 185 -25.52 14.65 10.69
C ALA A 185 -24.62 14.44 11.93
N ASN A 186 -23.35 14.10 11.73
CA ASN A 186 -22.38 13.84 12.80
C ASN A 186 -21.57 15.08 13.19
N ALA A 187 -21.84 16.26 12.61
CA ALA A 187 -21.09 17.49 12.84
C ALA A 187 -20.92 17.83 14.33
N GLU A 188 -21.96 17.66 15.13
CA GLU A 188 -21.93 17.96 16.56
C GLU A 188 -21.07 16.96 17.35
N ALA A 189 -21.14 15.67 17.01
CA ALA A 189 -20.27 14.65 17.59
C ALA A 189 -18.80 14.91 17.24
N ALA A 190 -18.53 15.30 15.98
CA ALA A 190 -17.19 15.68 15.53
C ALA A 190 -16.65 16.91 16.28
N ARG A 191 -17.49 17.93 16.56
CA ARG A 191 -17.06 19.10 17.34
C ARG A 191 -16.68 18.71 18.77
N LYS A 192 -17.52 17.93 19.44
CA LYS A 192 -17.25 17.43 20.80
C LYS A 192 -15.96 16.60 20.86
N LEU A 193 -15.74 15.75 19.86
CA LEU A 193 -14.50 14.99 19.75
C LEU A 193 -13.30 15.93 19.58
N ARG A 194 -13.38 16.92 18.68
CA ARG A 194 -12.31 17.92 18.48
C ARG A 194 -11.96 18.65 19.76
N ASP A 195 -12.96 19.11 20.51
CA ASP A 195 -12.73 19.84 21.76
C ASP A 195 -12.08 18.94 22.83
N GLY A 196 -12.52 17.68 22.91
CA GLY A 196 -11.93 16.67 23.80
C GLY A 196 -10.46 16.39 23.49
N VAL A 197 -10.13 16.11 22.22
CA VAL A 197 -8.75 15.82 21.82
C VAL A 197 -7.84 17.05 21.94
N THR A 198 -8.37 18.25 21.69
CA THR A 198 -7.63 19.51 21.88
C THR A 198 -7.26 19.72 23.34
N LYS A 199 -8.20 19.47 24.26
CA LYS A 199 -7.94 19.53 25.70
C LYS A 199 -6.86 18.52 26.12
N SER A 200 -6.98 17.27 25.68
CA SER A 200 -5.99 16.24 26.00
C SER A 200 -4.61 16.53 25.42
N ALA A 201 -4.53 17.02 24.18
CA ALA A 201 -3.26 17.39 23.56
C ALA A 201 -2.57 18.56 24.29
N ALA A 202 -3.36 19.50 24.84
CA ALA A 202 -2.82 20.58 25.67
C ALA A 202 -2.29 20.06 27.02
N GLN A 203 -3.00 19.09 27.64
CA GLN A 203 -2.56 18.45 28.89
C GLN A 203 -1.26 17.66 28.70
N ASP A 204 -1.19 16.82 27.66
CA ASP A 204 0.02 16.06 27.33
C ASP A 204 1.22 16.97 27.09
N ARG A 205 1.02 18.08 26.38
CA ARG A 205 2.07 19.07 26.11
C ARG A 205 2.59 19.71 27.39
N ALA A 206 1.71 20.00 28.36
CA ALA A 206 2.10 20.57 29.64
C ALA A 206 2.90 19.59 30.51
N GLN A 207 2.66 18.28 30.37
CA GLN A 207 3.29 17.23 31.17
C GLN A 207 4.45 16.52 30.46
N ILE A 208 4.81 16.95 29.24
CA ILE A 208 5.69 16.17 28.36
C ILE A 208 7.07 15.88 28.98
N THR A 209 7.65 16.85 29.69
CA THR A 209 8.97 16.71 30.31
C THR A 209 8.96 15.65 31.43
N GLU A 210 7.89 15.61 32.24
CA GLU A 210 7.74 14.62 33.30
C GLU A 210 7.45 13.22 32.72
N ALA A 211 6.63 13.16 31.67
CA ALA A 211 6.33 11.93 30.95
C ALA A 211 7.60 11.33 30.33
N GLU A 212 8.46 12.14 29.71
CA GLU A 212 9.76 11.70 29.16
C GLU A 212 10.67 11.17 30.26
N ALA A 213 10.83 11.90 31.36
CA ALA A 213 11.66 11.47 32.48
C ALA A 213 11.16 10.14 33.07
N SER A 214 9.85 9.96 33.18
CA SER A 214 9.22 8.74 33.68
C SER A 214 9.40 7.56 32.71
N ALA A 215 9.19 7.78 31.41
CA ALA A 215 9.42 6.78 30.37
C ALA A 215 10.89 6.31 30.33
N LEU A 216 11.83 7.23 30.52
CA LEU A 216 13.26 6.93 30.60
C LEU A 216 13.69 6.24 31.89
N LYS A 217 12.91 6.32 32.98
CA LYS A 217 13.15 5.57 34.21
C LYS A 217 12.49 4.19 34.22
N ALA A 218 11.49 3.97 33.37
CA ALA A 218 10.81 2.69 33.28
C ALA A 218 11.79 1.55 32.94
N LYS A 219 11.52 0.36 33.49
CA LYS A 219 12.33 -0.85 33.24
C LYS A 219 12.18 -1.36 31.81
N GLU A 220 10.97 -1.26 31.27
CA GLU A 220 10.62 -1.70 29.92
C GLU A 220 10.57 -0.54 28.93
N GLY A 221 10.81 -0.83 27.67
CA GLY A 221 10.83 0.14 26.58
C GLY A 221 9.47 0.68 26.14
N ASN A 222 8.36 0.02 26.49
CA ASN A 222 7.03 0.34 25.98
C ASN A 222 6.62 1.81 26.19
N ALA A 223 6.90 2.36 27.38
CA ALA A 223 6.55 3.75 27.70
C ALA A 223 7.28 4.74 26.78
N ALA A 224 8.58 4.51 26.56
CA ALA A 224 9.40 5.35 25.70
C ALA A 224 8.98 5.25 24.22
N VAL A 225 8.70 4.05 23.73
CA VAL A 225 8.20 3.86 22.35
C VAL A 225 6.85 4.57 22.14
N ASN A 226 5.90 4.37 23.04
CA ASN A 226 4.56 4.96 22.92
C ASN A 226 4.60 6.49 23.01
N LEU A 227 5.35 7.03 23.96
CA LEU A 227 5.52 8.48 24.09
C LEU A 227 6.25 9.08 22.88
N GLY A 228 7.23 8.35 22.34
CA GLY A 228 7.91 8.75 21.11
C GLY A 228 6.97 8.80 19.91
N LEU A 229 6.06 7.84 19.75
CA LEU A 229 5.03 7.89 18.71
C LEU A 229 4.11 9.11 18.87
N ALA A 230 3.70 9.43 20.11
CA ALA A 230 2.89 10.62 20.40
C ALA A 230 3.63 11.92 20.04
N LEU A 231 4.91 12.03 20.43
CA LEU A 231 5.78 13.15 20.06
C LEU A 231 5.92 13.29 18.54
N SER A 232 6.06 12.17 17.82
CA SER A 232 6.10 12.19 16.36
C SER A 232 4.77 12.66 15.76
N GLY A 233 3.63 12.32 16.35
CA GLY A 233 2.32 12.84 15.93
C GLY A 233 2.20 14.36 16.14
N ALA A 234 2.84 14.87 17.19
CA ALA A 234 2.94 16.30 17.50
C ALA A 234 3.99 17.07 16.67
N GLY A 235 4.68 16.42 15.72
CA GLY A 235 5.73 17.03 14.90
C GLY A 235 7.11 17.11 15.56
N GLN A 236 7.28 16.59 16.78
CA GLN A 236 8.57 16.58 17.50
C GLN A 236 9.41 15.36 17.11
N HIS A 237 9.75 15.25 15.83
CA HIS A 237 10.31 14.03 15.24
C HIS A 237 11.68 13.63 15.80
N ASP A 238 12.59 14.58 16.05
CA ASP A 238 13.91 14.22 16.60
C ASP A 238 13.84 13.70 18.04
N ARG A 239 13.02 14.35 18.89
CA ARG A 239 12.73 13.86 20.25
C ARG A 239 12.07 12.49 20.22
N ALA A 240 11.10 12.31 19.33
CA ALA A 240 10.44 11.02 19.13
C ALA A 240 11.46 9.93 18.80
N LEU A 241 12.31 10.14 17.80
CA LEU A 241 13.30 9.14 17.38
C LEU A 241 14.30 8.80 18.47
N ALA A 242 14.79 9.80 19.22
CA ALA A 242 15.69 9.58 20.33
C ALA A 242 15.03 8.69 21.41
N LEU A 243 13.80 9.01 21.79
CA LEU A 243 13.06 8.29 22.83
C LEU A 243 12.69 6.87 22.39
N MET A 244 12.20 6.71 21.16
CA MET A 244 11.85 5.39 20.61
C MET A 244 13.08 4.50 20.50
N THR A 245 14.22 5.02 20.04
CA THR A 245 15.47 4.26 19.94
C THR A 245 15.92 3.75 21.31
N GLN A 246 15.86 4.59 22.34
CA GLN A 246 16.17 4.19 23.71
C GLN A 246 15.17 3.15 24.24
N GLY A 247 13.87 3.32 23.94
CA GLY A 247 12.84 2.33 24.27
C GLY A 247 13.10 0.98 23.62
N MET A 248 13.45 0.96 22.33
CA MET A 248 13.81 -0.27 21.62
C MET A 248 15.03 -0.95 22.25
N ALA A 249 16.07 -0.17 22.60
CA ALA A 249 17.30 -0.69 23.21
C ALA A 249 17.07 -1.29 24.62
N LYS A 250 16.12 -0.75 25.39
CA LYS A 250 15.74 -1.30 26.70
C LYS A 250 15.07 -2.68 26.62
N GLY A 251 14.44 -3.01 25.50
CA GLY A 251 13.68 -4.25 25.36
C GLY A 251 12.45 -4.29 26.27
N GLY A 252 12.02 -5.51 26.64
CA GLY A 252 10.78 -5.70 27.41
C GLY A 252 9.51 -5.28 26.64
N LEU A 253 9.60 -5.22 25.31
CA LEU A 253 8.51 -4.76 24.46
C LEU A 253 7.43 -5.83 24.36
N ARG A 254 6.23 -5.53 24.88
CA ARG A 254 5.07 -6.44 24.76
C ARG A 254 4.73 -6.83 23.31
N ARG A 255 4.99 -5.92 22.36
CA ARG A 255 4.80 -6.13 20.91
C ARG A 255 5.95 -5.46 20.17
N ALA A 256 7.03 -6.22 19.99
CA ALA A 256 8.24 -5.70 19.35
C ALA A 256 7.99 -5.28 17.89
N ASP A 257 7.17 -6.03 17.15
CA ASP A 257 6.83 -5.71 15.75
C ASP A 257 6.03 -4.40 15.63
N ASP A 258 5.07 -4.13 16.53
CA ASP A 258 4.33 -2.87 16.57
C ASP A 258 5.27 -1.70 16.88
N ALA A 259 6.15 -1.89 17.87
CA ALA A 259 7.13 -0.88 18.25
C ALA A 259 8.07 -0.56 17.08
N GLN A 260 8.51 -1.58 16.36
CA GLN A 260 9.34 -1.45 15.16
C GLN A 260 8.60 -0.74 14.02
N LEU A 261 7.32 -1.09 13.80
CA LEU A 261 6.45 -0.44 12.82
C LEU A 261 6.27 1.06 13.15
N HIS A 262 6.04 1.38 14.42
CA HIS A 262 5.88 2.75 14.89
C HIS A 262 7.18 3.56 14.76
N LEU A 263 8.35 2.96 15.03
CA LEU A 263 9.64 3.61 14.80
C LEU A 263 9.81 3.97 13.33
N ALA A 264 9.44 3.06 12.42
CA ALA A 264 9.47 3.31 10.99
C ALA A 264 8.55 4.48 10.58
N TYR A 265 7.37 4.63 11.21
CA TYR A 265 6.52 5.81 11.00
C TYR A 265 7.17 7.11 11.46
N ALA A 266 7.80 7.12 12.64
CA ALA A 266 8.50 8.30 13.12
C ALA A 266 9.66 8.69 12.20
N GLN A 267 10.43 7.70 11.69
CA GLN A 267 11.52 7.93 10.74
C GLN A 267 10.99 8.48 9.42
N TRP A 268 9.91 7.90 8.89
CA TRP A 268 9.27 8.39 7.67
C TRP A 268 8.77 9.84 7.83
N ARG A 269 8.08 10.16 8.93
CA ARG A 269 7.62 11.51 9.24
C ARG A 269 8.78 12.51 9.42
N ALA A 270 9.93 12.05 9.91
CA ALA A 270 11.16 12.82 10.02
C ALA A 270 11.91 13.03 8.70
N GLY A 271 11.44 12.45 7.58
CA GLY A 271 12.14 12.48 6.29
C GLY A 271 13.34 11.52 6.20
N LYS A 272 13.56 10.68 7.23
CA LYS A 272 14.62 9.66 7.29
C LYS A 272 14.20 8.39 6.55
N ILE A 273 14.12 8.50 5.22
CA ILE A 273 13.48 7.50 4.35
C ILE A 273 14.24 6.17 4.34
N ASP A 274 15.56 6.18 4.31
CA ASP A 274 16.35 4.96 4.23
C ASP A 274 16.30 4.21 5.56
N GLU A 275 16.33 4.93 6.68
CA GLU A 275 16.12 4.37 8.01
C GLU A 275 14.71 3.81 8.17
N ALA A 276 13.68 4.51 7.68
CA ALA A 276 12.31 4.01 7.68
C ALA A 276 12.19 2.70 6.92
N LYS A 277 12.80 2.60 5.72
CA LYS A 277 12.83 1.35 4.95
C LYS A 277 13.53 0.23 5.70
N ALA A 278 14.70 0.50 6.28
CA ALA A 278 15.41 -0.49 7.08
C ALA A 278 14.54 -0.97 8.25
N SER A 279 13.86 -0.06 8.94
CA SER A 279 12.98 -0.42 10.06
C SER A 279 11.75 -1.21 9.65
N PHE A 280 11.07 -0.84 8.56
CA PHE A 280 9.94 -1.62 8.03
C PHE A 280 10.35 -3.04 7.64
N ALA A 281 11.55 -3.23 7.07
CA ALA A 281 12.05 -4.55 6.69
C ALA A 281 12.31 -5.49 7.89
N LEU A 282 12.45 -4.94 9.10
CA LEU A 282 12.65 -5.71 10.33
C LEU A 282 11.33 -6.20 10.96
N VAL A 283 10.18 -5.72 10.49
CA VAL A 283 8.87 -6.14 10.99
C VAL A 283 8.51 -7.53 10.46
N LYS A 284 8.29 -8.49 11.36
CA LYS A 284 8.07 -9.92 11.07
C LYS A 284 6.77 -10.49 11.65
N GLY A 285 5.95 -9.66 12.28
CA GLY A 285 4.67 -10.07 12.88
C GLY A 285 3.72 -10.75 11.88
N SER A 286 3.10 -11.85 12.30
CA SER A 286 2.23 -12.70 11.47
C SER A 286 0.75 -12.33 11.48
N ASP A 287 0.39 -11.29 12.23
CA ASP A 287 -0.99 -10.84 12.48
C ASP A 287 -1.35 -9.58 11.66
N GLY A 288 -0.69 -9.43 10.51
CA GLY A 288 -0.88 -8.30 9.58
C GLY A 288 0.14 -7.17 9.73
N THR A 289 0.90 -7.12 10.83
CA THR A 289 1.91 -6.06 11.04
C THR A 289 3.02 -6.10 9.98
N ALA A 290 3.53 -7.28 9.61
CA ALA A 290 4.50 -7.41 8.51
C ALA A 290 3.88 -7.16 7.13
N ASP A 291 2.59 -7.42 6.94
CA ASP A 291 1.90 -7.07 5.69
C ASP A 291 1.83 -5.55 5.50
N LEU A 292 1.44 -4.82 6.55
CA LEU A 292 1.44 -3.34 6.51
C LEU A 292 2.85 -2.80 6.26
N ALA A 293 3.87 -3.32 6.94
CA ALA A 293 5.25 -2.90 6.72
C ALA A 293 5.70 -3.12 5.26
N ARG A 294 5.32 -4.24 4.64
CA ARG A 294 5.57 -4.49 3.21
C ARG A 294 4.85 -3.48 2.30
N LEU A 295 3.61 -3.11 2.59
CA LEU A 295 2.91 -2.06 1.83
C LEU A 295 3.60 -0.71 1.97
N TRP A 296 4.10 -0.36 3.15
CA TRP A 296 4.92 0.84 3.36
C TRP A 296 6.22 0.79 2.56
N LEU A 297 6.91 -0.34 2.49
CA LEU A 297 8.11 -0.50 1.66
C LEU A 297 7.80 -0.29 0.17
N VAL A 298 6.70 -0.86 -0.33
CA VAL A 298 6.21 -0.59 -1.71
C VAL A 298 5.95 0.90 -1.89
N TYR A 299 5.36 1.56 -0.90
CA TYR A 299 5.09 3.00 -0.95
C TYR A 299 6.38 3.80 -1.10
N LEU A 300 7.35 3.56 -0.21
CA LEU A 300 8.62 4.27 -0.12
C LEU A 300 9.60 3.99 -1.26
N ASN A 301 9.47 2.85 -1.95
CA ASN A 301 10.34 2.49 -3.08
C ASN A 301 9.80 2.97 -4.43
N SER A 302 8.60 3.52 -4.50
CA SER A 302 8.05 3.94 -5.77
C SER A 302 8.46 5.35 -6.19
N PRO A 303 8.73 5.55 -7.48
CA PRO A 303 9.02 6.87 -8.03
C PRO A 303 7.83 7.83 -7.95
N ALA A 304 6.59 7.31 -7.94
CA ALA A 304 5.35 8.11 -7.86
C ALA A 304 5.07 8.72 -6.47
N ARG A 305 6.05 8.67 -5.55
CA ARG A 305 5.99 9.37 -4.25
C ARG A 305 6.45 10.84 -4.37
N LYS A 306 7.23 11.16 -5.39
CA LYS A 306 7.69 12.53 -5.67
C LYS A 306 6.58 13.32 -6.35
#